data_AF-A0A645HGF3-F1
#
_entry.id   AF-A0A645HGF3-F1
#
_cell.length_a   1.000
_cell.length_b   1.000
_cell.length_c   1.000
_cell.angle_alpha   90.00
_cell.angle_beta   90.00
_cell.angle_gamma   90.00
#
_symmetry.space_group_name_H-M   'P 1'
#
loop_
_entity.id
_entity.type
_entity.pdbx_description
1 polymer ?
#
loop_
_entity_poly.entity_id
_entity_poly.type
_entity_poly.pdbx_seq_one_letter_code
_entity_poly.pdbx_strand_id
1 'polypeptide(L)' 'MQQAIIRMKDIEEYEVEEIAEITGTRPDAVRTNLSRARKKVREEYIKLTTA' A
#
# COMPACT_ATOMS: atom_id res chain seq x y z
N MET A 1 7.41 1.73 5.54
CA MET A 1 6.85 0.44 5.07
C MET A 1 5.60 0.60 4.21
N GLN A 2 4.52 1.23 4.69
CA GLN A 2 3.26 1.38 3.93
C GLN A 2 3.42 2.05 2.56
N GLN A 3 4.27 3.09 2.44
CA GLN A 3 4.56 3.77 1.17
C GLN A 3 5.26 2.87 0.15
N ALA A 4 6.17 2.00 0.59
CA ALA A 4 6.85 1.06 -0.31
C ALA A 4 5.87 0.01 -0.83
N ILE A 5 5.03 -0.53 0.05
CA ILE A 5 4.03 -1.56 -0.30
C ILE A 5 2.99 -1.04 -1.31
N ILE A 6 2.47 0.18 -1.12
CA ILE A 6 1.50 0.75 -2.08
C ILE A 6 2.15 1.06 -3.44
N ARG A 7 3.42 1.48 -3.47
CA ARG A 7 4.15 1.67 -4.72
C ARG A 7 4.34 0.35 -5.47
N MET A 8 4.80 -0.69 -4.76
CA MET A 8 4.99 -2.01 -5.38
C MET A 8 3.68 -2.57 -5.95
N LYS A 9 2.54 -2.44 -5.24
CA LYS A 9 1.26 -2.97 -5.74
C LYS A 9 0.57 -2.08 -6.79
N ASP A 10 0.46 -0.78 -6.53
CA ASP A 10 -0.42 0.11 -7.29
C ASP A 10 0.31 0.84 -8.43
N ILE A 11 1.64 0.81 -8.47
CA ILE A 11 2.46 1.44 -9.53
C ILE A 11 3.28 0.40 -10.29
N GLU A 12 3.96 -0.48 -9.57
CA GLU A 12 4.85 -1.49 -10.16
C GLU A 12 4.13 -2.83 -10.41
N GLU A 13 2.83 -2.91 -10.07
CA GLU A 13 1.91 -4.02 -10.36
C GLU A 13 2.34 -5.40 -9.82
N TYR A 14 3.21 -5.45 -8.82
CA TYR A 14 3.59 -6.71 -8.16
C TYR A 14 2.40 -7.41 -7.50
N GLU A 15 2.44 -8.73 -7.43
CA GLU A 15 1.46 -9.50 -6.68
C GLU A 15 1.73 -9.49 -5.17
N VAL A 16 0.67 -9.70 -4.38
CA VAL A 16 0.76 -9.62 -2.91
C VAL A 16 1.76 -10.62 -2.36
N GLU A 17 1.80 -11.80 -2.97
CA GLU A 17 2.70 -12.90 -2.65
C GLU A 17 4.16 -12.53 -2.97
N GLU A 18 4.42 -11.88 -4.10
CA GLU A 18 5.76 -11.40 -4.48
C GLU A 18 6.24 -10.29 -3.53
N ILE A 19 5.35 -9.35 -3.17
CA ILE A 19 5.65 -8.30 -2.20
C ILE A 19 5.96 -8.91 -0.82
N ALA A 20 5.22 -9.94 -0.42
CA ALA A 20 5.45 -10.64 0.84
C ALA A 20 6.85 -11.27 0.88
N GLU A 21 7.27 -11.91 -0.21
CA GLU A 21 8.61 -12.47 -0.38
C GLU A 21 9.70 -11.38 -0.34
N ILE A 22 9.56 -10.31 -1.14
CA ILE A 22 10.52 -9.18 -1.20
C ILE A 22 10.68 -8.52 0.17
N THR A 23 9.59 -8.35 0.91
CA THR A 23 9.60 -7.65 2.20
C THR A 23 9.88 -8.56 3.39
N GLY A 24 10.01 -9.87 3.18
CA GLY A 24 10.16 -10.85 4.25
C GLY A 24 8.97 -10.86 5.22
N THR A 25 7.76 -10.56 4.73
CA THR A 25 6.54 -10.53 5.54
C THR A 25 5.53 -11.57 5.07
N ARG A 26 4.45 -11.72 5.83
CA ARG A 26 3.34 -12.59 5.42
C ARG A 26 2.35 -11.81 4.51
N PRO A 27 1.69 -12.48 3.54
CA PRO A 27 0.72 -11.84 2.64
C PRO A 27 -0.43 -11.10 3.35
N ASP A 28 -0.86 -11.56 4.53
CA ASP A 28 -1.87 -10.89 5.36
C ASP A 28 -1.38 -9.53 5.92
N ALA A 29 -0.11 -9.44 6.29
CA ALA A 29 0.53 -8.19 6.70
C ALA A 29 0.63 -7.21 5.53
N VAL A 30 0.93 -7.69 4.31
CA VAL A 30 0.93 -6.88 3.08
C VAL A 30 -0.46 -6.30 2.81
N ARG A 31 -1.51 -7.13 2.83
CA ARG A 31 -2.91 -6.69 2.64
C ARG A 31 -3.34 -5.65 3.67
N THR A 32 -3.00 -5.86 4.94
CA THR A 32 -3.29 -4.91 6.03
C THR A 32 -2.58 -3.58 5.81
N ASN A 33 -1.31 -3.61 5.39
CA ASN A 33 -0.54 -2.40 5.09
C ASN A 33 -1.10 -1.67 3.86
N LEU A 34 -1.48 -2.38 2.79
CA LEU A 34 -2.13 -1.80 1.61
C LEU A 34 -3.42 -1.07 1.98
N SER A 35 -4.27 -1.69 2.79
CA SER A 35 -5.52 -1.07 3.25
C SER A 35 -5.26 0.26 3.97
N ARG A 36 -4.31 0.26 4.91
CA ARG A 36 -3.95 1.47 5.66
C ARG A 36 -3.31 2.53 4.76
N ALA A 37 -2.44 2.13 3.84
CA ALA A 37 -1.78 3.03 2.90
C ALA A 37 -2.81 3.72 1.99
N ARG A 38 -3.72 2.95 1.38
CA ARG A 38 -4.77 3.48 0.50
C ARG A 38 -5.74 4.40 1.25
N LYS A 39 -6.12 4.05 2.48
CA LYS A 39 -6.95 4.93 3.33
C LYS A 39 -6.26 6.28 3.55
N LYS A 40 -4.98 6.29 3.92
CA LYS A 40 -4.22 7.53 4.14
C LYS A 40 -4.12 8.36 2.87
N VAL A 41 -3.81 7.74 1.72
CA VAL A 41 -3.76 8.45 0.42
C VAL A 41 -5.09 9.11 0.09
N ARG A 42 -6.21 8.39 0.29
CA ARG A 42 -7.56 8.94 0.08
C ARG A 42 -7.83 10.13 1.00
N GLU A 43 -7.50 10.03 2.28
CA GLU A 43 -7.71 11.11 3.25
C GLU A 43 -6.92 12.38 2.87
N GLU A 44 -5.65 12.23 2.49
CA GLU A 44 -4.82 13.36 2.05
C GLU A 44 -5.32 13.96 0.74
N TYR A 45 -5.76 13.13 -0.21
CA TYR A 45 -6.36 13.61 -1.46
C TYR A 45 -7.64 14.42 -1.21
N ILE A 46 -8.51 13.97 -0.29
CA ILE A 46 -9.72 14.71 0.08
C ILE A 46 -9.36 16.06 0.71
N LYS A 47 -8.38 16.10 1.63
CA LYS A 47 -7.91 17.35 2.23
C LYS A 47 -7.41 18.35 1.19
N LEU A 48 -6.65 17.87 0.20
CA LEU A 48 -6.10 18.71 -0.87
C LEU A 48 -7.17 19.22 -1.84
N THR A 49 -8.23 18.45 -2.07
CA THR A 49 -9.27 18.77 -3.07
C THR A 49 -10.48 19.50 -2.49
N THR A 50 -10.67 19.45 -1.17
CA THR A 50 -11.80 20.05 -0.46
C THR A 50 -11.40 21.28 0.37
N ALA A 51 -10.12 21.69 0.32
CA ALA A 51 -9.62 22.95 0.89
C ALA A 51 -9.65 24.07 -0.16
#